data_AF-A0A356KPR4-F1
#
_entry.id   AF-A0A356KPR4-F1
#
_cell.length_a   1.000
_cell.length_b   1.000
_cell.length_c   1.000
_cell.angle_alpha   90.00
_cell.angle_beta   90.00
_cell.angle_gamma   90.00
#
_symmetry.space_group_name_H-M   'P 1'
#
loop_
_entity.id
_entity.type
_entity.pdbx_description
1 polymer ?
#
loop_
_entity_poly.entity_id
_entity_poly.type
_entity_poly.pdbx_seq_one_letter_code
_entity_poly.pdbx_strand_id
1 'polypeptide(L)'
;MGGALIKVGIGAFFVFASAQMGGLARGLLDRARESVQASELLTLDGQLAAGVTAKDLVLALIARIGTGGATGHVLEYAGSAIRDLDMEGRMTVCNMSIEAGAKAGLIAPDEKTFAWLEGRPRAPKGEAWAAAVERWRQLPSDEGAVFDRELAIDASALEPRLTWG
;
A
#
# COMPACT_ATOMS: atom_id res chain seq x y z
N MET A 1 -26.28 12.93 -4.80
CA MET A 1 -25.92 11.66 -4.13
C MET A 1 -24.66 11.16 -4.83
N GLY A 2 -23.44 11.65 -4.57
CA GLY A 2 -22.81 11.89 -3.26
C GLY A 2 -21.88 10.72 -2.88
N GLY A 3 -21.26 10.04 -3.86
CA GLY A 3 -20.34 8.93 -3.62
C GLY A 3 -18.96 9.46 -3.21
N ALA A 4 -18.43 8.94 -2.10
CA ALA A 4 -17.09 9.23 -1.61
C ALA A 4 -16.07 8.90 -2.70
N LEU A 5 -15.32 9.92 -3.14
CA LEU A 5 -14.27 9.81 -4.14
C LEU A 5 -13.05 9.15 -3.49
N ILE A 6 -12.96 7.82 -3.57
CA ILE A 6 -11.73 7.08 -3.22
C ILE A 6 -10.62 7.58 -4.15
N LYS A 7 -9.69 8.37 -3.58
CA LYS A 7 -8.47 8.86 -4.22
C LYS A 7 -7.51 7.68 -4.34
N VAL A 8 -7.75 6.80 -5.32
CA VAL A 8 -6.86 5.68 -5.64
C VAL A 8 -5.52 6.24 -6.13
N GLY A 9 -4.59 6.46 -5.20
CA GLY A 9 -3.18 6.59 -5.46
C GLY A 9 -2.58 5.19 -5.51
N ILE A 10 -2.12 4.76 -6.69
CA ILE A 10 -1.38 3.51 -6.91
C ILE A 10 -0.12 3.50 -6.00
N GLY A 11 -0.26 3.01 -4.78
CA GLY A 11 0.65 3.19 -3.64
C GLY A 11 1.81 2.21 -3.55
N ALA A 12 1.90 1.20 -4.42
CA ALA A 12 3.04 0.28 -4.42
C ALA A 12 3.91 0.33 -5.66
N PHE A 13 3.38 0.82 -6.77
CA PHE A 13 4.14 0.96 -8.01
C PHE A 13 4.64 2.38 -8.25
N PHE A 14 4.10 3.40 -7.56
CA PHE A 14 4.20 4.79 -8.03
C PHE A 14 4.79 5.83 -7.09
N VAL A 15 5.32 5.46 -5.92
CA VAL A 15 6.33 6.34 -5.30
C VAL A 15 7.53 6.51 -6.26
N PHE A 16 7.89 5.45 -6.99
CA PHE A 16 8.96 5.52 -7.98
C PHE A 16 8.58 6.28 -9.26
N ALA A 17 7.33 6.14 -9.72
CA ALA A 17 6.92 6.69 -11.01
C ALA A 17 6.22 8.06 -10.94
N SER A 18 5.72 8.51 -9.78
CA SER A 18 5.27 9.91 -9.58
C SER A 18 6.45 10.88 -9.41
N ALA A 19 7.60 10.36 -8.96
CA ALA A 19 8.85 11.08 -8.95
C ALA A 19 9.43 11.26 -10.38
N GLN A 20 9.03 10.39 -11.33
CA GLN A 20 9.68 10.30 -12.65
C GLN A 20 8.80 10.64 -13.87
N MET A 21 7.47 10.60 -13.76
CA MET A 21 6.57 10.81 -14.90
C MET A 21 5.50 11.85 -14.58
N GLY A 22 5.45 12.92 -15.38
CA GLY A 22 4.43 13.96 -15.33
C GLY A 22 3.02 13.48 -15.72
N GLY A 23 2.29 14.23 -16.55
CA GLY A 23 0.85 14.01 -16.85
C GLY A 23 0.42 12.59 -17.29
N LEU A 24 1.34 11.74 -17.75
CA LEU A 24 1.12 10.31 -18.04
C LEU A 24 0.71 9.48 -16.82
N ALA A 25 1.22 9.81 -15.61
CA ALA A 25 0.86 9.13 -14.37
C ALA A 25 -0.64 9.28 -14.06
N ARG A 26 -1.22 10.45 -14.35
CA ARG A 26 -2.65 10.73 -14.19
C ARG A 26 -3.52 9.84 -15.09
N GLY A 27 -3.16 9.71 -16.37
CA GLY A 27 -3.91 8.84 -17.30
C GLY A 27 -3.85 7.34 -16.96
N LEU A 28 -2.75 6.89 -16.36
CA LEU A 28 -2.63 5.51 -15.84
C LEU A 28 -3.43 5.32 -14.54
N LEU A 29 -3.43 6.32 -13.65
CA LEU A 29 -4.25 6.33 -12.44
C LEU A 29 -5.74 6.28 -12.77
N ASP A 30 -6.19 7.08 -13.74
CA ASP A 30 -7.59 7.13 -14.15
C ASP A 30 -8.04 5.82 -14.81
N ARG A 31 -7.19 5.20 -15.65
CA ARG A 31 -7.47 3.88 -16.26
C ARG A 31 -7.45 2.72 -15.28
N ALA A 32 -6.55 2.73 -14.30
CA ALA A 32 -6.57 1.75 -13.23
C ALA A 32 -7.86 1.88 -12.40
N ARG A 33 -8.28 3.11 -12.09
CA ARG A 33 -9.54 3.40 -11.36
C ARG A 33 -10.78 2.94 -12.10
N GLU A 34 -10.82 3.10 -13.42
CA GLU A 34 -11.92 2.62 -14.25
C GLU A 34 -11.99 1.08 -14.32
N SER A 35 -10.91 0.37 -13.99
CA SER A 35 -10.82 -1.10 -14.06
C SER A 35 -10.86 -1.80 -12.69
N VAL A 36 -10.85 -1.05 -11.59
CA VAL A 36 -10.92 -1.58 -10.21
C VAL A 36 -12.38 -1.51 -9.75
N GLN A 37 -12.95 -2.66 -9.42
CA GLN A 37 -14.38 -2.77 -9.10
C GLN A 37 -14.67 -2.64 -7.60
N ALA A 38 -13.66 -2.78 -6.73
CA ALA A 38 -13.80 -2.78 -5.28
C ALA A 38 -12.46 -2.50 -4.56
N SER A 39 -12.53 -2.00 -3.32
CA SER A 39 -11.41 -1.74 -2.42
C SER A 39 -11.57 -2.52 -1.11
N GLU A 40 -10.47 -3.07 -0.59
CA GLU A 40 -10.46 -3.81 0.67
C GLU A 40 -9.39 -3.26 1.60
N LEU A 41 -9.79 -2.93 2.82
CA LEU A 41 -8.90 -2.44 3.86
C LEU A 41 -8.39 -3.59 4.73
N LEU A 42 -7.07 -3.67 4.85
CA LEU A 42 -6.37 -4.63 5.68
C LEU A 42 -5.68 -3.88 6.81
N THR A 43 -6.19 -4.01 8.02
CA THR A 43 -5.62 -3.40 9.23
C THR A 43 -4.74 -4.42 9.95
N LEU A 44 -3.44 -4.21 9.95
CA LEU A 44 -2.46 -5.09 10.61
C LEU A 44 -1.83 -4.35 11.79
N ASP A 45 -2.25 -4.72 12.99
CA ASP A 45 -1.84 -4.06 14.23
C ASP A 45 -1.02 -4.98 15.13
N GLY A 46 -0.13 -4.40 15.93
CA GLY A 46 0.79 -5.13 16.80
C GLY A 46 2.24 -5.05 16.33
N GLN A 47 3.16 -5.48 17.19
CA GLN A 47 4.58 -5.53 16.89
C GLN A 47 4.95 -6.91 16.34
N LEU A 48 5.67 -6.95 15.22
CA LEU A 48 6.21 -8.20 14.69
C LEU A 48 7.19 -8.79 15.69
N ALA A 49 7.03 -10.08 16.00
CA ALA A 49 7.95 -10.81 16.86
C ALA A 49 9.36 -10.91 16.23
N ALA A 50 10.37 -11.16 17.05
CA ALA A 50 11.74 -11.31 16.57
C ALA A 50 11.83 -12.45 15.53
N GLY A 51 12.43 -12.15 14.37
CA GLY A 51 12.55 -13.09 13.26
C GLY A 51 11.34 -13.13 12.31
N VAL A 52 10.25 -12.41 12.63
CA VAL A 52 9.11 -12.23 11.72
C VAL A 52 9.38 -11.04 10.79
N THR A 53 9.17 -11.24 9.50
CA THR A 53 9.46 -10.28 8.44
C THR A 53 8.20 -9.78 7.74
N ALA A 54 8.34 -8.75 6.90
CA ALA A 54 7.27 -8.30 6.01
C ALA A 54 6.72 -9.41 5.10
N LYS A 55 7.58 -10.36 4.69
CA LYS A 55 7.16 -11.53 3.90
C LYS A 55 6.22 -12.43 4.72
N ASP A 56 6.55 -12.67 5.99
CA ASP A 56 5.71 -13.51 6.86
C ASP A 56 4.33 -12.88 7.11
N LEU A 57 4.32 -11.55 7.28
CA LEU A 57 3.09 -10.75 7.41
C LEU A 57 2.16 -10.93 6.21
N VAL A 58 2.66 -10.71 4.99
CA VAL A 58 1.84 -10.84 3.78
C VAL A 58 1.47 -12.29 3.47
N LEU A 59 2.34 -13.26 3.78
CA LEU A 59 2.00 -14.69 3.66
C LEU A 59 0.91 -15.11 4.65
N ALA A 60 0.91 -14.59 5.87
CA ALA A 60 -0.16 -14.86 6.84
C ALA A 60 -1.51 -14.31 6.36
N LEU A 61 -1.50 -13.11 5.77
CA LEU A 61 -2.66 -12.54 5.11
C LEU A 61 -3.13 -13.43 3.95
N ILE A 62 -2.25 -13.77 3.01
CA ILE A 62 -2.58 -14.61 1.84
C ILE A 62 -3.12 -15.97 2.30
N ALA A 63 -2.57 -16.57 3.35
CA ALA A 63 -3.09 -17.81 3.92
C ALA A 63 -4.52 -17.66 4.48
N ARG A 64 -4.89 -16.46 4.95
CA ARG A 64 -6.22 -16.15 5.48
C ARG A 64 -7.26 -15.86 4.39
N ILE A 65 -6.88 -15.16 3.32
CA ILE A 65 -7.80 -14.79 2.24
C ILE A 65 -7.76 -15.74 1.03
N GLY A 66 -6.69 -16.53 0.88
CA GLY A 66 -6.43 -17.42 -0.25
C GLY A 66 -5.72 -16.72 -1.43
N THR A 67 -5.14 -17.51 -2.34
CA THR A 67 -4.33 -17.02 -3.48
C THR A 67 -5.12 -16.29 -4.58
N GLY A 68 -6.46 -16.27 -4.48
CA GLY A 68 -7.34 -15.44 -5.28
C GLY A 68 -8.28 -14.59 -4.44
N GLY A 69 -8.03 -14.51 -3.12
CA GLY A 69 -8.92 -13.89 -2.13
C GLY A 69 -9.24 -12.44 -2.43
N ALA A 70 -8.33 -11.72 -3.10
CA ALA A 70 -8.43 -10.32 -3.46
C ALA A 70 -8.68 -10.09 -4.97
N THR A 71 -9.14 -11.11 -5.71
CA THR A 71 -9.43 -10.98 -7.14
C THR A 71 -10.41 -9.83 -7.39
N GLY A 72 -10.04 -8.92 -8.29
CA GLY A 72 -10.87 -7.75 -8.64
C GLY A 72 -10.80 -6.59 -7.64
N HIS A 73 -10.05 -6.73 -6.55
CA HIS A 73 -9.90 -5.73 -5.51
C HIS A 73 -8.52 -5.05 -5.55
N VAL A 74 -8.47 -3.85 -4.98
CA VAL A 74 -7.23 -3.22 -4.51
C VAL A 74 -7.15 -3.37 -3.01
N LEU A 75 -5.98 -3.77 -2.51
CA LEU A 75 -5.71 -3.93 -1.08
C LEU A 75 -5.08 -2.66 -0.51
N GLU A 76 -5.69 -2.08 0.51
CA GLU A 76 -5.14 -0.99 1.29
C GLU A 76 -4.61 -1.53 2.62
N TYR A 77 -3.31 -1.39 2.85
CA TYR A 77 -2.64 -1.88 4.05
C TYR A 77 -2.49 -0.73 5.05
N ALA A 78 -3.05 -0.92 6.23
CA ALA A 78 -3.02 0.01 7.35
C ALA A 78 -2.59 -0.69 8.65
N GLY A 79 -2.51 0.08 9.74
CA GLY A 79 -2.18 -0.42 11.06
C GLY A 79 -0.71 -0.19 11.47
N SER A 80 -0.45 -0.41 12.75
CA SER A 80 0.87 -0.19 13.38
C SER A 80 1.96 -1.06 12.76
N ALA A 81 1.71 -2.33 12.50
CA ALA A 81 2.72 -3.23 11.92
C ALA A 81 3.22 -2.74 10.56
N ILE A 82 2.31 -2.25 9.70
CA ILE A 82 2.64 -1.68 8.39
C ILE A 82 3.42 -0.38 8.51
N ARG A 83 3.01 0.49 9.46
CA ARG A 83 3.73 1.73 9.75
C ARG A 83 5.14 1.46 10.26
N ASP A 84 5.34 0.38 11.01
CA ASP A 84 6.62 0.02 11.59
C ASP A 84 7.62 -0.57 10.59
N LEU A 85 7.15 -1.16 9.49
CA LEU A 85 8.00 -1.58 8.39
C LEU A 85 8.83 -0.42 7.83
N ASP A 86 10.05 -0.75 7.41
CA ASP A 86 10.84 0.11 6.52
C ASP A 86 10.29 0.07 5.09
N MET A 87 10.89 0.86 4.19
CA MET A 87 10.41 0.93 2.82
C MET A 87 10.59 -0.37 2.03
N GLU A 88 11.62 -1.16 2.34
CA GLU A 88 11.84 -2.45 1.66
C GLU A 88 10.74 -3.45 2.06
N GLY A 89 10.41 -3.54 3.34
CA GLY A 89 9.31 -4.34 3.84
C GLY A 89 7.96 -3.92 3.25
N ARG A 90 7.70 -2.61 3.15
CA ARG A 90 6.49 -2.09 2.49
C ARG A 90 6.42 -2.48 1.01
N MET A 91 7.54 -2.41 0.29
CA MET A 91 7.63 -2.87 -1.09
C MET A 91 7.38 -4.38 -1.20
N THR A 92 7.89 -5.19 -0.27
CA THR A 92 7.61 -6.64 -0.21
C THR A 92 6.12 -6.90 -0.05
N VAL A 93 5.47 -6.28 0.95
CA VAL A 93 4.02 -6.48 1.21
C VAL A 93 3.20 -6.18 -0.04
N CYS A 94 3.46 -5.04 -0.68
CA CYS A 94 2.65 -4.65 -1.81
C CYS A 94 3.00 -5.37 -3.12
N ASN A 95 4.26 -5.79 -3.30
CA ASN A 95 4.62 -6.66 -4.43
C ASN A 95 3.83 -7.96 -4.32
N MET A 96 3.75 -8.50 -3.10
CA MET A 96 3.09 -9.77 -2.84
C MET A 96 1.55 -9.72 -2.85
N SER A 97 0.96 -8.55 -3.10
CA SER A 97 -0.50 -8.44 -3.26
C SER A 97 -1.00 -9.18 -4.51
N ILE A 98 -0.14 -9.38 -5.52
CA ILE A 98 -0.51 -10.10 -6.74
C ILE A 98 -0.77 -11.59 -6.47
N GLU A 99 -0.08 -12.18 -5.49
CA GLU A 99 -0.23 -13.57 -5.03
C GLU A 99 -1.56 -13.78 -4.29
N ALA A 100 -2.21 -12.72 -3.81
CA ALA A 100 -3.59 -12.75 -3.33
C ALA A 100 -4.63 -12.57 -4.46
N GLY A 101 -4.18 -12.34 -5.69
CA GLY A 101 -5.02 -11.99 -6.84
C GLY A 101 -5.42 -10.52 -6.91
N ALA A 102 -4.85 -9.66 -6.05
CA ALA A 102 -5.18 -8.23 -6.05
C ALA A 102 -4.67 -7.52 -7.30
N LYS A 103 -5.37 -6.45 -7.71
CA LYS A 103 -4.92 -5.56 -8.80
C LYS A 103 -3.73 -4.70 -8.38
N ALA A 104 -3.71 -4.31 -7.10
CA ALA A 104 -2.62 -3.56 -6.50
C ALA A 104 -2.69 -3.67 -4.97
N GLY A 105 -1.54 -3.47 -4.33
CA GLY A 105 -1.43 -3.14 -2.91
C GLY A 105 -1.10 -1.67 -2.72
N LEU A 106 -1.65 -1.02 -1.70
CA LEU A 106 -1.41 0.39 -1.38
C LEU A 106 -1.05 0.54 0.10
N ILE A 107 0.00 1.31 0.38
CA ILE A 107 0.32 1.79 1.72
C ILE A 107 0.35 3.31 1.64
N ALA A 108 -0.37 3.97 2.56
CA ALA A 108 -0.39 5.42 2.61
C ALA A 108 1.02 5.98 2.87
N PRO A 109 1.45 7.01 2.13
CA PRO A 109 2.76 7.62 2.35
C PRO A 109 2.78 8.39 3.68
N ASP A 110 3.91 8.30 4.37
CA ASP A 110 4.17 8.92 5.66
C ASP A 110 5.60 9.46 5.73
N GLU A 111 6.02 9.91 6.91
CA GLU A 111 7.36 10.44 7.16
C GLU A 111 8.48 9.48 6.76
N LYS A 112 8.32 8.16 6.96
CA LYS A 112 9.30 7.16 6.52
C LYS A 112 9.41 7.14 5.00
N THR A 113 8.28 7.25 4.31
CA THR A 113 8.23 7.33 2.85
C THR A 113 8.93 8.59 2.34
N PHE A 114 8.66 9.74 2.94
CA PHE A 114 9.27 11.01 2.56
C PHE A 114 10.77 11.01 2.81
N ALA A 115 11.20 10.58 4.00
CA ALA A 115 12.62 10.48 4.34
C ALA A 115 13.38 9.53 3.41
N TRP A 116 12.77 8.41 3.02
CA TRP A 116 13.38 7.47 2.09
C TRP A 116 13.52 8.05 0.67
N LEU A 117 12.57 8.88 0.23
CA LEU A 117 12.56 9.49 -1.09
C LEU A 117 13.51 10.69 -1.21
N GLU A 118 13.67 11.47 -0.15
CA GLU A 118 14.42 12.73 -0.17
C GLU A 118 15.84 12.53 -0.69
N GLY A 119 16.28 13.42 -1.58
CA GLY A 119 17.64 13.39 -2.15
C GLY A 119 17.92 12.27 -3.16
N ARG A 120 16.98 11.34 -3.40
CA ARG A 120 17.17 10.30 -4.44
C ARG A 120 17.25 10.92 -5.84
N PRO A 121 18.01 10.32 -6.80
CA PRO A 121 18.25 10.91 -8.12
C PRO A 121 16.99 11.30 -8.91
N ARG A 122 15.88 10.57 -8.69
CA ARG A 122 14.60 10.77 -9.38
C ARG A 122 13.56 11.50 -8.53
N ALA A 123 13.88 11.84 -7.29
CA ALA A 123 12.95 12.58 -6.44
C ALA A 123 12.85 14.05 -6.90
N PRO A 124 11.69 14.70 -6.72
CA PRO A 124 11.57 16.14 -6.85
C PRO A 124 12.59 16.86 -5.96
N LYS A 125 13.05 18.04 -6.38
CA LYS A 125 14.09 18.81 -5.68
C LYS A 125 13.62 20.23 -5.39
N GLY A 126 14.19 20.85 -4.36
CA GLY A 126 13.90 22.24 -4.00
C GLY A 126 12.41 22.46 -3.73
N GLU A 127 11.82 23.52 -4.29
CA GLU A 127 10.40 23.83 -4.11
C GLU A 127 9.46 22.72 -4.62
N ALA A 128 9.86 21.99 -5.66
CA ALA A 128 9.08 20.88 -6.18
C ALA A 128 9.00 19.70 -5.19
N TRP A 129 9.99 19.57 -4.28
CA TRP A 129 9.94 18.60 -3.18
C TRP A 129 8.86 18.98 -2.17
N ALA A 130 8.86 20.21 -1.68
CA ALA A 130 7.86 20.68 -0.73
C ALA A 130 6.43 20.54 -1.30
N ALA A 131 6.21 20.95 -2.54
CA ALA A 131 4.92 20.78 -3.21
C ALA A 131 4.53 19.31 -3.40
N ALA A 132 5.49 18.42 -3.65
CA ALA A 132 5.24 16.99 -3.77
C ALA A 132 4.84 16.37 -2.42
N VAL A 133 5.56 16.70 -1.34
CA VAL A 133 5.24 16.23 0.03
C VAL A 133 3.85 16.69 0.45
N GLU A 134 3.50 17.97 0.25
CA GLU A 134 2.15 18.47 0.55
C GLU A 134 1.07 17.71 -0.21
N ARG A 135 1.30 17.43 -1.49
CA ARG A 135 0.38 16.62 -2.29
C ARG A 135 0.31 15.16 -1.79
N TRP A 136 1.44 14.56 -1.44
CA TRP A 136 1.48 13.17 -0.99
C TRP A 136 0.79 12.98 0.36
N ARG A 137 0.84 13.98 1.24
CA ARG A 137 0.09 13.99 2.51
C ARG A 137 -1.43 13.93 2.34
N GLN A 138 -1.94 14.22 1.15
CA GLN A 138 -3.37 14.18 0.81
C GLN A 138 -3.80 12.85 0.16
N LEU A 139 -2.87 11.91 -0.03
CA LEU A 139 -3.13 10.59 -0.62
C LEU A 139 -3.75 9.54 0.34
N PRO A 140 -3.59 9.60 1.67
CA PRO A 140 -4.32 8.68 2.55
C PRO A 140 -5.83 8.74 2.31
N SER A 141 -6.49 7.60 2.51
CA SER A 141 -7.95 7.51 2.42
C SER A 141 -8.62 8.46 3.42
N ASP A 142 -9.71 9.09 2.97
CA ASP A 142 -10.44 10.08 3.78
C ASP A 142 -11.04 9.42 5.03
N GLU A 143 -11.19 10.18 6.12
CA GLU A 143 -11.83 9.67 7.34
C GLU A 143 -13.27 9.21 7.04
N GLY A 144 -13.61 7.98 7.44
CA GLY A 144 -14.91 7.38 7.13
C GLY A 144 -15.05 6.84 5.70
N ALA A 145 -13.94 6.64 4.98
CA ALA A 145 -13.94 5.88 3.73
C ALA A 145 -14.62 4.51 3.92
N VAL A 146 -15.46 4.15 2.97
CA VAL A 146 -16.17 2.86 2.97
C VAL A 146 -15.45 1.92 2.04
N PHE A 147 -15.09 0.75 2.57
CA PHE A 147 -14.45 -0.33 1.83
C PHE A 147 -15.45 -1.46 1.59
N ASP A 148 -15.27 -2.19 0.49
CA ASP A 148 -16.12 -3.34 0.16
C ASP A 148 -15.89 -4.49 1.14
N ARG A 149 -14.65 -4.63 1.62
CA ARG A 149 -14.26 -5.56 2.67
C ARG A 149 -13.25 -4.93 3.62
N GLU A 150 -13.32 -5.35 4.87
CA GLU A 150 -12.35 -4.97 5.88
C GLU A 150 -11.89 -6.22 6.64
N LEU A 151 -10.58 -6.33 6.84
CA LEU A 151 -9.97 -7.42 7.59
C LEU A 151 -8.98 -6.88 8.60
N ALA A 152 -9.04 -7.39 9.83
CA ALA A 152 -8.05 -7.11 10.87
C ALA A 152 -7.15 -8.32 11.13
N ILE A 153 -5.86 -8.07 11.32
CA ILE A 153 -4.85 -9.08 11.66
C ILE A 153 -4.04 -8.57 12.85
N ASP A 154 -3.91 -9.41 13.88
CA ASP A 154 -2.94 -9.20 14.96
C ASP A 154 -1.56 -9.69 14.51
N ALA A 155 -0.68 -8.74 14.23
CA ALA A 155 0.69 -8.96 13.79
C ALA A 155 1.59 -9.52 14.90
N SER A 156 1.21 -9.35 16.18
CA SER A 156 1.99 -9.86 17.31
C SER A 156 1.86 -11.38 17.51
N ALA A 157 0.78 -11.95 17.00
CA ALA A 157 0.53 -13.39 16.99
C ALA A 157 1.20 -14.12 15.81
N LEU A 158 1.95 -13.41 14.96
CA LEU A 158 2.59 -14.01 13.80
C LEU A 158 3.87 -14.75 14.18
N GLU A 159 4.04 -15.90 13.55
CA GLU A 159 5.25 -16.71 13.63
C GLU A 159 5.99 -16.69 12.27
N PRO A 160 7.32 -16.87 12.24
CA PRO A 160 8.07 -16.96 11.00
C PRO A 160 7.54 -18.06 10.07
N ARG A 161 7.39 -17.76 8.78
CA ARG A 161 6.82 -18.67 7.78
C ARG A 161 7.86 -19.03 6.73
N LEU A 162 7.97 -20.33 6.48
CA LEU A 162 8.74 -20.85 5.35
C LEU A 162 7.79 -21.26 4.24
N THR A 163 8.13 -20.88 3.02
CA THR A 163 7.45 -21.32 1.80
C THR A 163 8.36 -22.32 1.10
N TRP A 164 7.92 -23.56 0.96
CA TRP A 164 8.56 -24.57 0.12
C TRP A 164 7.82 -24.57 -1.21
N GLY A 165 8.55 -24.44 -2.31
CA GLY A 165 8.04 -24.44 -3.68
C GLY A 165 9.14 -24.91 -4.61
#